data_AF-A0A1X2IGU3-F1
#
_entry.id   AF-A0A1X2IGU3-F1
#
_cell.length_a   1.000
_cell.length_b   1.000
_cell.length_c   1.000
_cell.angle_alpha   90.00
_cell.angle_beta   90.00
_cell.angle_gamma   90.00
#
_symmetry.space_group_name_H-M   'P 1'
#
loop_
_entity.id
_entity.type
_entity.pdbx_description
1 polymer ?
#
loop_
_entity_poly.entity_id
_entity_poly.type
_entity_poly.pdbx_seq_one_letter_code
_entity_poly.pdbx_strand_id
1 'polypeptide(L)'
;MTPLRTSSLPKQTDDDELSLSGLQLDEETLDPQQLSERRRLFFMLLRTYLAIEDEQLMLTRTLHLLNTQGYYLDAIEVLSIIPDDWPLERLQSFLKHSLRRSLHDYREDKWY
;
A
#
# COMPACT_ATOMS: atom_id res chain seq x y z
N MET A 1 10.47 -4.47 -57.95
CA MET A 1 11.45 -3.98 -56.96
C MET A 1 11.06 -4.54 -55.61
N THR A 2 11.84 -5.49 -55.10
CA THR A 2 11.73 -5.96 -53.71
C THR A 2 13.09 -6.55 -53.33
N PRO A 3 13.69 -6.10 -52.22
CA PRO A 3 14.55 -6.98 -51.45
C PRO A 3 14.13 -6.99 -49.98
N LEU A 4 13.95 -8.17 -49.40
CA LEU A 4 13.87 -8.35 -47.96
C LEU A 4 14.64 -9.61 -47.58
N ARG A 5 15.91 -9.41 -47.17
CA ARG A 5 16.57 -10.26 -46.18
C ARG A 5 17.80 -9.54 -45.63
N THR A 6 17.68 -9.03 -44.41
CA THR A 6 18.84 -8.94 -43.51
C THR A 6 18.39 -9.37 -42.12
N SER A 7 19.05 -10.41 -41.63
CA SER A 7 19.00 -10.95 -40.28
C SER A 7 19.39 -9.88 -39.25
N SER A 8 18.78 -9.91 -38.06
CA SER A 8 19.38 -9.34 -36.85
C SER A 8 18.94 -10.18 -35.65
N LEU A 9 19.93 -10.68 -34.92
CA LEU A 9 19.81 -11.46 -33.70
C LEU A 9 19.13 -10.65 -32.57
N PRO A 10 18.48 -11.33 -31.60
CA PRO A 10 17.98 -10.69 -30.40
C PRO A 10 19.14 -10.27 -29.50
N LYS A 11 19.16 -8.99 -29.11
CA LYS A 11 20.05 -8.47 -28.07
C LYS A 11 19.45 -8.82 -26.72
N GLN A 12 19.90 -9.94 -26.18
CA GLN A 12 19.77 -10.28 -24.77
C GLN A 12 20.49 -9.17 -23.97
N THR A 13 19.74 -8.47 -23.13
CA THR A 13 20.28 -7.57 -22.11
C THR A 13 19.71 -8.09 -20.81
N ASP A 14 20.55 -8.82 -20.09
CA ASP A 14 20.34 -9.17 -18.69
C ASP A 14 20.37 -7.87 -17.91
N ASP A 15 19.21 -7.40 -17.47
CA ASP A 15 19.08 -6.50 -16.33
C ASP A 15 17.95 -7.09 -15.48
N ASP A 16 18.33 -8.10 -14.69
CA ASP A 16 17.64 -8.57 -13.50
C ASP A 16 17.59 -7.45 -12.45
N GLU A 17 16.89 -6.35 -12.74
CA GLU A 17 16.27 -5.55 -11.69
C GLU A 17 14.91 -6.18 -11.40
N LEU A 18 14.95 -7.12 -10.45
CA LEU A 18 13.78 -7.67 -9.77
C LEU A 18 12.82 -6.53 -9.41
N SER A 19 11.81 -6.35 -10.26
CA SER A 19 10.66 -5.49 -10.00
C SER A 19 9.95 -6.01 -8.76
N LEU A 20 10.37 -5.54 -7.58
CA LEU A 20 9.66 -5.69 -6.32
C LEU A 20 8.34 -4.90 -6.30
N SER A 21 7.98 -4.27 -7.42
CA SER A 21 6.68 -3.65 -7.68
C SER A 21 5.57 -4.66 -8.01
N GLY A 22 5.89 -5.94 -8.22
CA GLY A 22 4.95 -6.99 -8.65
C GLY A 22 3.96 -7.50 -7.58
N LEU A 23 3.86 -6.84 -6.41
CA LEU A 23 2.80 -7.10 -5.43
C LEU A 23 1.79 -5.94 -5.35
N GLN A 24 1.71 -5.11 -6.39
CA GLN A 24 0.48 -4.39 -6.67
C GLN A 24 -0.54 -5.46 -7.11
N LEU A 25 -1.23 -6.08 -6.13
CA LEU A 25 -2.43 -6.88 -6.42
C LEU A 25 -3.26 -6.09 -7.40
N ASP A 26 -3.68 -6.67 -8.53
CA ASP A 26 -4.49 -6.00 -9.54
C ASP A 26 -5.70 -5.30 -8.89
N GLU A 27 -5.54 -4.03 -8.51
CA GLU A 27 -6.52 -3.23 -7.76
C GLU A 27 -7.66 -2.76 -8.68
N GLU A 28 -7.56 -3.06 -9.98
CA GLU A 28 -8.28 -2.36 -11.03
C GLU A 28 -9.80 -2.63 -11.06
N THR A 29 -10.35 -3.63 -10.35
CA THR A 29 -11.83 -3.79 -10.26
C THR A 29 -12.32 -4.54 -8.99
N LEU A 30 -11.97 -4.07 -7.79
CA LEU A 30 -12.66 -4.60 -6.59
C LEU A 30 -14.08 -4.05 -6.50
N ASP A 31 -15.07 -4.93 -6.37
CA ASP A 31 -16.47 -4.56 -6.10
C ASP A 31 -16.56 -3.75 -4.80
N PRO A 32 -17.34 -2.65 -4.72
CA PRO A 32 -17.48 -1.85 -3.51
C PRO A 32 -17.75 -2.64 -2.23
N GLN A 33 -18.48 -3.75 -2.30
CA GLN A 33 -18.70 -4.62 -1.14
C GLN A 33 -17.43 -5.31 -0.69
N GLN A 34 -16.62 -5.83 -1.62
CA GLN A 34 -15.33 -6.45 -1.33
C GLN A 34 -14.33 -5.46 -0.74
N LEU A 35 -14.33 -4.22 -1.25
CA LEU A 35 -13.50 -3.15 -0.70
C LEU A 35 -13.89 -2.84 0.76
N SER A 36 -15.19 -2.69 1.03
CA SER A 36 -15.70 -2.48 2.38
C SER A 36 -15.33 -3.62 3.33
N GLU A 37 -15.42 -4.86 2.88
CA GLU A 37 -15.07 -6.02 3.70
C GLU A 37 -13.56 -6.08 3.97
N ARG A 38 -12.72 -5.80 2.97
CA ARG A 38 -11.25 -5.70 3.17
C ARG A 38 -10.90 -4.64 4.21
N ARG A 39 -11.47 -3.44 4.11
CA ARG A 39 -11.26 -2.36 5.10
C ARG A 39 -11.60 -2.84 6.52
N ARG A 40 -12.75 -3.49 6.67
CA ARG A 40 -13.21 -4.04 7.95
C ARG A 40 -12.24 -5.09 8.52
N LEU A 41 -11.79 -6.04 7.69
CA LEU A 41 -10.90 -7.12 8.10
C LEU A 41 -9.52 -6.60 8.50
N PHE A 42 -8.95 -5.67 7.72
CA PHE A 42 -7.66 -5.06 8.06
C PHE A 42 -7.75 -4.19 9.32
N PHE A 43 -8.86 -3.50 9.53
CA PHE A 43 -9.06 -2.75 10.78
C PHE A 43 -9.20 -3.67 12.00
N MET A 44 -9.88 -4.81 11.85
CA MET A 44 -9.92 -5.84 12.90
C MET A 44 -8.54 -6.41 13.19
N LEU A 45 -7.75 -6.69 12.15
CA LEU A 45 -6.37 -7.17 12.28
C LEU A 45 -5.49 -6.15 12.99
N LEU A 46 -5.62 -4.87 12.65
CA LEU A 46 -4.91 -3.76 13.30
C LEU A 46 -5.19 -3.73 14.81
N ARG A 47 -6.46 -3.80 15.21
CA ARG A 47 -6.84 -3.88 16.63
C ARG A 47 -6.25 -5.09 17.33
N THR A 48 -6.21 -6.22 16.62
CA THR A 48 -5.63 -7.47 17.16
C THR A 48 -4.13 -7.32 17.37
N TYR A 49 -3.42 -6.67 16.43
CA TYR A 49 -1.99 -6.42 16.58
C TYR A 49 -1.69 -5.46 17.72
N LEU A 50 -2.47 -4.39 17.89
CA LEU A 50 -2.33 -3.45 19.01
C LEU A 50 -2.60 -4.08 20.38
N ALA A 51 -3.28 -5.23 20.43
CA ALA A 51 -3.53 -5.97 21.67
C ALA A 51 -2.43 -6.99 22.03
N ILE A 52 -1.36 -7.11 21.22
CA ILE A 52 -0.24 -8.01 21.49
C ILE A 52 0.55 -7.48 22.70
N GLU A 53 0.80 -8.34 23.69
CA GLU A 53 1.52 -7.98 24.93
C GLU A 53 3.01 -7.67 24.71
N ASP A 54 3.66 -8.38 23.78
CA ASP A 54 5.05 -8.10 23.39
C ASP A 54 5.10 -6.82 22.55
N GLU A 55 5.65 -5.75 23.13
CA GLU A 55 5.72 -4.42 22.50
C GLU A 55 6.47 -4.44 21.16
N GLN A 56 7.58 -5.18 21.06
CA GLN A 56 8.39 -5.22 19.84
C GLN A 56 7.66 -5.98 18.74
N LEU A 57 6.96 -7.06 19.09
CA LEU A 57 6.15 -7.83 18.16
C LEU A 57 4.92 -7.03 17.70
N MET A 58 4.18 -6.43 18.64
CA MET A 58 3.05 -5.53 18.39
C MET A 58 3.45 -4.48 17.36
N LEU A 59 4.55 -3.78 17.63
CA LEU A 59 5.05 -2.69 16.81
C LEU A 59 5.45 -3.18 15.42
N THR A 60 6.24 -4.24 15.33
CA THR A 60 6.71 -4.79 14.05
C THR A 60 5.53 -5.20 13.16
N ARG A 61 4.54 -5.90 13.73
CA ARG A 61 3.35 -6.37 12.99
C ARG A 61 2.45 -5.21 12.57
N THR A 62 2.22 -4.26 13.48
CA THR A 62 1.39 -3.08 13.19
C THR A 62 2.00 -2.22 12.10
N LEU A 63 3.29 -1.88 12.20
CA LEU A 63 3.96 -1.06 11.18
C LEU A 63 4.02 -1.77 9.83
N HIS A 64 4.26 -3.07 9.82
CA HIS A 64 4.22 -3.85 8.58
C HIS A 64 2.83 -3.79 7.93
N LEU A 65 1.76 -3.95 8.71
CA LEU A 65 0.38 -3.85 8.22
C LEU A 65 0.09 -2.45 7.65
N LEU A 66 0.43 -1.39 8.38
CA LEU A 66 0.20 0.00 7.94
C LEU A 66 0.95 0.32 6.65
N ASN A 67 2.19 -0.16 6.50
CA ASN A 67 3.01 0.14 5.33
C ASN A 67 2.61 -0.66 4.09
N THR A 68 2.05 -1.86 4.25
CA THR A 68 1.70 -2.74 3.13
C THR A 68 0.22 -2.68 2.75
N GLN A 69 -0.67 -2.51 3.74
CA GLN A 69 -2.12 -2.54 3.56
C GLN A 69 -2.79 -1.23 3.95
N GLY A 70 -2.01 -0.17 4.22
CA GLY A 70 -2.51 1.17 4.55
C GLY A 70 -3.43 1.78 3.49
N TYR A 71 -3.51 1.18 2.29
CA TYR A 71 -4.52 1.56 1.30
C TYR A 71 -5.95 1.40 1.83
N TYR A 72 -6.21 0.33 2.56
CA TYR A 72 -7.53 -0.04 3.07
C TYR A 72 -7.82 0.56 4.46
N LEU A 73 -6.96 1.44 4.96
CA LEU A 73 -7.06 1.99 6.31
C LEU A 73 -7.21 3.51 6.25
N ASP A 74 -8.25 4.04 6.90
CA ASP A 74 -8.43 5.47 7.06
C ASP A 74 -7.40 6.01 8.08
N ALA A 75 -6.63 7.02 7.68
CA ALA A 75 -5.58 7.58 8.54
C ALA A 75 -6.13 8.18 9.84
N ILE A 76 -7.31 8.78 9.81
CA ILE A 76 -7.94 9.37 10.99
C ILE A 76 -8.41 8.27 11.94
N GLU A 77 -9.04 7.21 11.43
CA GLU A 77 -9.44 6.06 12.24
C GLU A 77 -8.23 5.36 12.87
N VAL A 78 -7.16 5.16 12.10
CA VAL A 78 -5.92 4.56 12.58
C VAL A 78 -5.31 5.39 13.71
N LEU A 79 -5.16 6.70 13.53
CA LEU A 79 -4.59 7.59 14.55
C LEU A 79 -5.44 7.65 15.82
N SER A 80 -6.75 7.39 15.75
CA SER A 80 -7.62 7.39 16.92
C SER A 80 -7.46 6.16 17.84
N ILE A 81 -6.83 5.09 17.36
CA ILE A 81 -6.67 3.83 18.12
C ILE A 81 -5.21 3.49 18.44
N ILE A 82 -4.25 4.12 17.78
CA ILE A 82 -2.83 3.95 18.09
C ILE A 82 -2.52 4.65 19.42
N PRO A 83 -1.68 4.06 20.29
CA PRO A 83 -1.23 4.70 21.52
C PRO A 83 -0.51 6.04 21.28
N ASP A 84 -0.83 7.05 22.10
CA ASP A 84 -0.28 8.42 21.98
C ASP A 84 1.24 8.50 22.24
N ASP A 85 1.82 7.51 22.90
CA ASP A 85 3.25 7.41 23.22
C ASP A 85 4.11 6.91 22.04
N TRP A 86 3.50 6.58 20.91
CA TRP A 86 4.23 6.14 19.73
C TRP A 86 4.96 7.28 19.02
N PRO A 87 6.28 7.15 18.78
CA PRO A 87 7.02 8.12 18.00
C PRO A 87 6.45 8.25 16.58
N LEU A 88 6.13 9.48 16.19
CA LEU A 88 5.54 9.81 14.88
C LEU A 88 6.42 9.33 13.72
N GLU A 89 7.75 9.29 13.93
CA GLU A 89 8.73 8.78 12.97
C GLU A 89 8.41 7.37 12.49
N ARG A 90 7.83 6.53 13.38
CA ARG A 90 7.45 5.15 13.04
C ARG A 90 6.28 5.09 12.05
N LEU A 91 5.37 6.06 12.12
CA LEU A 91 4.18 6.14 11.26
C LEU A 91 4.43 6.93 9.96
N GLN A 92 5.62 7.50 9.79
CA GLN A 92 5.91 8.46 8.75
C GLN A 92 5.61 7.94 7.34
N SER A 93 5.97 6.68 7.05
CA SER A 93 5.73 6.06 5.75
C SER A 93 4.23 5.99 5.45
N PHE A 94 3.45 5.35 6.33
CA PHE A 94 1.99 5.27 6.23
C PHE A 94 1.35 6.66 6.07
N LEU A 95 1.67 7.62 6.93
CA LEU A 95 1.06 8.96 6.91
C LEU A 95 1.37 9.72 5.62
N LYS A 96 2.60 9.63 5.11
CA LYS A 96 2.97 10.24 3.82
C LYS A 96 2.12 9.67 2.68
N HIS A 97 1.91 8.34 2.67
CA HIS A 97 1.11 7.68 1.64
C HIS A 97 -0.38 8.06 1.75
N SER A 98 -0.95 8.01 2.95
CA SER A 98 -2.35 8.34 3.18
C SER A 98 -2.65 9.80 2.86
N LEU A 99 -1.81 10.74 3.29
CA LEU A 99 -1.99 12.15 3.00
C LEU A 99 -1.89 12.46 1.50
N ARG A 100 -0.93 11.83 0.80
CA ARG A 100 -0.81 11.98 -0.66
C ARG A 100 -2.08 11.52 -1.37
N ARG A 101 -2.69 10.42 -0.93
CA ARG A 101 -3.95 9.93 -1.48
C ARG A 101 -5.09 10.89 -1.18
N SER A 102 -5.29 11.31 0.07
CA SER A 102 -6.36 12.26 0.41
C SER A 102 -6.24 13.57 -0.37
N LEU A 103 -5.02 14.07 -0.61
CA LEU A 103 -4.80 15.25 -1.43
C LEU A 103 -5.11 15.00 -2.92
N HIS A 104 -4.81 13.80 -3.42
CA HIS A 104 -5.15 13.39 -4.77
C HIS A 104 -6.67 13.35 -4.96
N ASP A 105 -7.38 12.64 -4.08
CA ASP A 105 -8.84 12.53 -4.08
C ASP A 105 -9.50 13.92 -4.01
N TYR A 106 -9.02 14.79 -3.09
CA TYR A 106 -9.51 16.18 -2.97
C TYR A 106 -9.33 17.02 -4.25
N ARG A 107 -8.25 16.75 -5.01
CA ARG A 107 -7.97 17.47 -6.25
C ARG A 107 -8.82 16.97 -7.41
N GLU A 108 -9.10 15.67 -7.47
CA GLU A 108 -9.94 15.07 -8.51
C GLU A 108 -11.42 15.44 -8.33
N ASP A 109 -11.91 15.51 -7.09
CA ASP A 109 -13.27 15.97 -6.75
C ASP A 109 -13.55 17.41 -7.21
N LYS A 110 -12.50 18.22 -7.42
CA LYS A 110 -12.62 19.64 -7.78
C LYS A 110 -12.74 19.92 -9.28
N TRP A 111 -12.67 18.88 -10.13
CA TRP A 111 -12.77 19.00 -11.59
C TRP A 111 -14.06 18.40 -12.19
N TYR A 112 -15.07 18.15 -11.35
CA TYR A 112 -16.48 17.91 -11.73
C TYR A 112 -17.40 18.92 -11.02
#